data_AF-A0AAW9DL64-F1
#
_entry.id   AF-A0AAW9DL64-F1
#
_cell.length_a   1.000
_cell.length_b   1.000
_cell.length_c   1.000
_cell.angle_alpha   90.00
_cell.angle_beta   90.00
_cell.angle_gamma   90.00
#
_symmetry.space_group_name_H-M   'P 1'
#
loop_
_entity.id
_entity.type
_entity.pdbx_description
1 polymer ?
#
loop_
_entity_poly.entity_id
_entity_poly.type
_entity_poly.pdbx_seq_one_letter_code
_entity_poly.pdbx_strand_id
1 'polypeptide(L)'
;TRQVIQVVLAGLCLIFGAAFTEGGAVVLPFILITYLGRKTPFKRNFAYIILALLLLLSSYHPYETIELTIQMMLYNADWLFILVLPILSLYNGQAGPRTAFSRYFFYIFYPLHLWLLATIAYFI
;
A
#
# COMPACT_ATOMS: atom_id res chain seq x y z
N THR A 1 22.12 12.66 22.23
CA THR A 1 22.93 11.82 21.32
C THR A 1 22.28 10.49 20.98
N ARG A 2 21.95 9.62 21.96
CA ARG A 2 21.35 8.30 21.71
C ARG A 2 20.05 8.32 20.89
N GLN A 3 19.13 9.24 21.19
CA GLN A 3 17.85 9.37 20.45
C GLN A 3 18.06 9.78 18.98
N VAL A 4 19.00 10.69 18.71
CA VAL A 4 19.31 11.13 17.34
C VAL A 4 19.86 9.95 16.54
N ILE A 5 20.77 9.17 17.12
CA ILE A 5 21.31 7.94 16.48
C ILE A 5 20.18 6.96 16.16
N GLN A 6 19.24 6.74 17.09
CA GLN A 6 18.11 5.84 16.86
C GLN A 6 17.20 6.31 15.72
N VAL A 7 16.90 7.61 15.65
CA VAL A 7 16.08 8.18 14.57
C VAL A 7 16.78 8.04 13.23
N VAL A 8 18.08 8.31 13.17
CA VAL A 8 18.87 8.14 11.95
C VAL A 8 18.88 6.69 11.49
N LEU A 9 19.15 5.75 12.40
CA LEU A 9 19.13 4.31 12.08
C LEU A 9 17.75 3.85 11.61
N ALA A 10 16.67 4.27 12.28
CA ALA A 10 15.31 3.95 11.86
C ALA A 10 14.98 4.51 10.48
N GLY A 11 15.43 5.74 10.18
CA GLY A 11 15.30 6.35 8.85
C GLY A 11 16.03 5.55 7.78
N LEU A 12 17.28 5.13 8.04
CA LEU A 12 18.05 4.29 7.12
C LEU A 12 17.37 2.93 6.88
N CYS A 13 16.88 2.28 7.94
CA CYS A 13 16.13 1.02 7.81
C CYS A 13 14.85 1.20 7.00
N LEU A 14 14.14 2.32 7.16
CA LEU A 14 12.93 2.62 6.41
C LEU A 14 13.24 2.81 4.93
N ILE A 15 14.29 3.56 4.59
CA ILE A 15 14.74 3.78 3.21
C ILE A 15 15.18 2.44 2.58
N PHE A 16 15.98 1.66 3.31
CA PHE A 16 16.46 0.36 2.85
C PHE A 16 15.28 -0.61 2.62
N GLY A 17 14.37 -0.73 3.58
CA GLY A 17 13.17 -1.54 3.44
C GLY A 17 12.30 -1.09 2.27
N ALA A 18 12.12 0.22 2.08
CA ALA A 18 11.30 0.75 1.00
C ALA A 18 11.88 0.44 -0.39
N ALA A 19 13.21 0.44 -0.53
CA ALA A 19 13.89 0.22 -1.80
C ALA A 19 14.13 -1.26 -2.15
N PHE A 20 14.33 -2.12 -1.14
CA PHE A 20 14.82 -3.49 -1.36
C PHE A 20 13.81 -4.59 -0.98
N THR A 21 12.60 -4.24 -0.53
CA THR A 21 11.53 -5.22 -0.26
C THR A 21 10.35 -5.03 -1.21
N GLU A 22 9.73 -6.15 -1.61
CA GLU A 22 8.50 -6.11 -2.41
C GLU A 22 7.40 -5.37 -1.66
N GLY A 23 6.76 -4.41 -2.35
CA GLY A 23 5.74 -3.54 -1.76
C GLY A 23 6.26 -2.54 -0.72
N GLY A 24 7.57 -2.51 -0.43
CA GLY A 24 8.16 -1.63 0.58
C GLY A 24 7.90 -0.15 0.31
N ALA A 25 7.95 0.25 -0.95
CA ALA A 25 7.67 1.63 -1.41
C ALA A 25 6.24 2.10 -1.13
N VAL A 26 5.29 1.17 -0.97
CA VAL A 26 3.88 1.47 -0.65
C VAL A 26 3.61 1.26 0.83
N VAL A 27 3.93 0.07 1.35
CA VAL A 27 3.53 -0.40 2.68
C VAL A 27 4.22 0.40 3.78
N LEU A 28 5.53 0.66 3.68
CA LEU A 28 6.24 1.38 4.75
C LEU A 28 5.78 2.85 4.86
N PRO A 29 5.69 3.63 3.76
CA PRO A 29 5.08 4.95 3.82
C PRO A 29 3.63 4.91 4.29
N PHE A 30 2.84 3.92 3.87
CA PHE A 30 1.45 3.77 4.31
C PHE A 30 1.35 3.60 5.83
N ILE A 31 2.17 2.74 6.43
CA ILE A 31 2.23 2.53 7.89
C ILE A 31 2.60 3.84 8.59
N LEU A 32 3.64 4.54 8.10
CA LEU A 32 4.13 5.78 8.71
C LEU A 32 3.08 6.90 8.62
N ILE A 33 2.46 7.11 7.45
CA ILE A 33 1.39 8.10 7.25
C ILE A 33 0.18 7.77 8.12
N THR A 34 -0.22 6.49 8.20
CA THR A 34 -1.32 6.05 9.09
C THR A 34 -1.02 6.41 10.53
N TYR A 35 0.19 6.07 11.00
CA TYR A 35 0.62 6.23 12.38
C TYR A 35 0.67 7.70 12.78
N LEU A 36 1.35 8.54 12.00
CA LEU A 36 1.49 9.98 12.27
C LEU A 36 0.17 10.74 12.05
N GLY A 37 -0.60 10.34 11.03
CA GLY A 37 -1.86 10.96 10.65
C GLY A 37 -3.09 10.45 11.40
N ARG A 38 -2.93 9.55 12.38
CA ARG A 38 -4.05 8.84 13.05
C ARG A 38 -5.13 9.76 13.59
N LYS A 39 -4.74 10.91 14.16
CA LYS A 39 -5.68 11.89 14.77
C LYS A 39 -6.20 12.93 13.78
N THR A 40 -5.67 12.98 12.57
CA THR A 40 -5.98 14.03 11.58
C THR A 40 -6.25 13.40 10.22
N PRO A 41 -7.46 12.83 10.00
CA PRO A 41 -7.78 12.07 8.80
C PRO A 41 -7.62 12.88 7.51
N PHE A 42 -7.89 14.20 7.57
CA PHE A 42 -7.65 15.10 6.43
C PHE A 42 -6.17 15.14 6.01
N LYS A 43 -5.25 15.39 6.95
CA LYS A 43 -3.80 15.42 6.66
C LYS A 43 -3.28 14.06 6.20
N ARG A 44 -3.77 12.98 6.82
CA ARG A 44 -3.46 11.60 6.44
C ARG A 44 -3.88 11.32 4.99
N ASN A 45 -5.12 11.64 4.64
CA ASN A 45 -5.64 11.40 3.29
C ASN A 45 -4.91 12.26 2.25
N PHE A 46 -4.59 13.50 2.58
CA PHE A 46 -3.77 14.35 1.72
C PHE A 46 -2.37 13.76 1.49
N ALA A 47 -1.72 13.25 2.54
CA ALA A 47 -0.44 12.56 2.40
C ALA A 47 -0.54 11.28 1.55
N TYR A 48 -1.65 10.54 1.62
CA TYR A 48 -1.88 9.40 0.74
C TYR A 48 -2.05 9.81 -0.73
N ILE A 49 -2.75 10.92 -1.01
CA ILE A 49 -2.87 11.44 -2.37
C ILE A 49 -1.48 11.81 -2.93
N ILE A 50 -0.65 12.47 -2.11
CA ILE A 50 0.74 12.78 -2.50
C ILE A 50 1.52 11.50 -2.79
N LEU A 51 1.46 10.50 -1.90
CA LEU A 51 2.15 9.23 -2.10
C LEU A 51 1.67 8.52 -3.38
N ALA A 52 0.36 8.50 -3.63
CA ALA A 52 -0.23 7.90 -4.84
C ALA A 52 0.26 8.61 -6.11
N LEU A 53 0.35 9.94 -6.08
CA LEU A 53 0.89 10.73 -7.18
C LEU A 53 2.38 10.44 -7.40
N LEU A 54 3.19 10.35 -6.35
CA LEU A 54 4.61 10.00 -6.46
C LEU A 54 4.79 8.61 -7.06
N LEU A 55 4.00 7.64 -6.62
CA LEU A 55 4.02 6.28 -7.16
C LEU A 55 3.56 6.26 -8.64
N LEU A 56 2.53 7.03 -8.98
CA LEU A 56 2.04 7.14 -10.35
C LEU A 56 3.12 7.71 -11.29
N LEU A 57 3.79 8.79 -10.86
CA LEU A 57 4.88 9.39 -11.62
C LEU A 57 6.07 8.44 -11.75
N SER A 58 6.37 7.64 -10.73
CA SER A 58 7.43 6.62 -10.79
C SER A 58 7.07 5.42 -11.66
N SER A 59 5.78 5.12 -11.83
CA SER A 59 5.26 4.02 -12.65
C SER A 59 5.16 4.39 -14.13
N TYR A 60 5.05 5.69 -14.44
CA TYR A 60 4.92 6.17 -15.81
C TYR A 60 6.24 6.05 -16.58
N HIS A 61 6.24 5.17 -17.58
CA HIS A 61 7.30 5.03 -18.56
C HIS A 61 6.66 4.98 -19.96
N PRO A 62 6.98 5.90 -20.88
CA PRO A 62 6.41 5.88 -22.22
C PRO A 62 6.99 4.70 -23.02
N TYR A 63 6.11 3.89 -23.59
CA TYR A 63 6.44 2.83 -24.54
C TYR A 63 5.99 3.20 -25.95
N GLU A 64 6.26 2.32 -26.91
CA GLU A 64 5.97 2.52 -28.34
C GLU A 64 4.50 2.89 -28.60
N THR A 65 3.58 2.32 -27.84
CA THR A 65 2.15 2.62 -27.92
C THR A 65 1.60 3.06 -26.56
N ILE A 66 0.53 3.86 -26.61
CA ILE A 66 -0.22 4.28 -25.42
C ILE A 66 -0.81 3.05 -24.72
N GLU A 67 -1.30 2.07 -25.49
CA GLU A 67 -1.83 0.82 -24.94
C GLU A 67 -0.78 0.07 -24.13
N LEU A 68 0.42 -0.14 -24.69
CA LEU A 68 1.52 -0.80 -23.98
C LEU A 68 1.94 -0.01 -22.75
N THR A 69 1.96 1.32 -22.84
CA THR A 69 2.24 2.19 -21.68
C THR A 69 1.24 1.97 -20.55
N ILE A 70 -0.06 1.97 -20.86
CA ILE A 70 -1.11 1.74 -19.87
C ILE A 70 -1.02 0.32 -19.30
N GLN A 71 -0.82 -0.70 -20.14
CA GLN A 71 -0.66 -2.09 -19.68
C GLN A 71 0.51 -2.25 -18.71
N MET A 72 1.67 -1.66 -19.02
CA MET A 72 2.85 -1.73 -18.16
C MET A 72 2.66 -0.95 -16.85
N MET A 73 1.96 0.19 -16.88
CA MET A 73 1.58 0.91 -15.66
C MET A 73 0.59 0.13 -14.78
N LEU A 74 -0.28 -0.68 -15.39
CA LEU A 74 -1.26 -1.50 -14.68
C LEU A 74 -0.68 -2.83 -14.17
N TYR A 75 0.42 -3.32 -14.76
CA TYR A 75 1.10 -4.54 -14.32
C TYR A 75 1.63 -4.42 -12.87
N ASN A 76 2.16 -3.25 -12.49
CA ASN A 76 2.54 -2.91 -11.11
C ASN A 76 1.83 -1.63 -10.65
N ALA A 77 0.51 -1.72 -10.51
CA ALA A 77 -0.36 -0.58 -10.21
C ALA A 77 -0.34 -0.13 -8.73
N ASP A 78 0.82 -0.05 -8.11
CA ASP A 78 1.00 0.32 -6.70
C ASP A 78 0.36 1.68 -6.35
N TRP A 79 0.33 2.60 -7.31
CA TRP A 79 -0.31 3.91 -7.19
C TRP A 79 -1.84 3.83 -6.95
N LEU A 80 -2.49 2.72 -7.30
CA LEU A 80 -3.91 2.48 -7.02
C LEU A 80 -4.20 2.14 -5.56
N PHE A 81 -3.19 2.04 -4.68
CA PHE A 81 -3.43 1.81 -3.24
C PHE A 81 -4.39 2.85 -2.62
N ILE A 82 -4.48 4.04 -3.22
CA ILE A 82 -5.38 5.12 -2.80
C ILE A 82 -6.86 4.68 -2.79
N LEU A 83 -7.23 3.65 -3.54
CA LEU A 83 -8.57 3.05 -3.52
C LEU A 83 -8.94 2.44 -2.16
N VAL A 84 -7.99 2.33 -1.22
CA VAL A 84 -8.28 1.94 0.16
C VAL A 84 -9.02 3.04 0.94
N LEU A 85 -8.97 4.31 0.52
CA LEU A 85 -9.53 5.43 1.31
C LEU A 85 -11.03 5.29 1.64
N PRO A 86 -11.91 4.85 0.73
CA PRO A 86 -13.32 4.61 1.04
C PRO A 86 -13.50 3.50 2.08
N ILE A 87 -12.69 2.45 2.05
CA ILE A 87 -12.75 1.37 3.05
C ILE A 87 -12.23 1.88 4.40
N LEU A 88 -11.14 2.65 4.37
CA LEU A 88 -10.52 3.22 5.56
C LEU A 88 -11.41 4.28 6.25
N SER A 89 -12.29 4.96 5.51
CA SER A 89 -13.23 5.92 6.09
C SER A 89 -14.37 5.25 6.88
N LEU A 90 -14.68 3.99 6.56
CA LEU A 90 -15.65 3.18 7.32
C LEU A 90 -15.08 2.64 8.64
N TYR A 91 -13.76 2.77 8.85
CA TYR A 91 -13.12 2.27 10.06
C TYR A 91 -13.35 3.20 11.26
N ASN A 92 -13.86 2.63 12.35
CA ASN A 92 -14.17 3.35 13.59
C ASN A 92 -12.96 3.64 14.50
N GLY A 93 -11.75 3.23 14.11
CA GLY A 93 -10.52 3.48 14.88
C GLY A 93 -10.26 2.53 16.04
N GLN A 94 -11.16 1.56 16.29
CA GLN A 94 -11.06 0.58 17.38
C GLN A 94 -10.52 -0.75 16.86
N ALA A 95 -9.76 -1.46 17.69
CA ALA A 95 -9.32 -2.80 17.36
C ALA A 95 -10.53 -3.72 17.14
N GLY A 96 -10.48 -4.52 16.08
CA GLY A 96 -11.53 -5.51 15.79
C GLY A 96 -11.60 -6.62 16.85
N PRO A 97 -12.71 -7.41 16.84
CA PRO A 97 -12.89 -8.50 17.78
C PRO A 97 -11.82 -9.58 17.60
N ARG A 98 -11.38 -10.23 18.69
CA ARG A 98 -10.33 -11.27 18.68
C ARG A 98 -10.93 -12.68 18.58
N THR A 99 -11.79 -12.91 17.59
CA THR A 99 -12.44 -14.21 17.36
C THR A 99 -11.56 -15.13 16.50
N ALA A 100 -11.94 -16.41 16.41
CA ALA A 100 -11.30 -17.33 15.47
C ALA A 100 -11.44 -16.84 14.01
N PHE A 101 -12.62 -16.34 13.64
CA PHE A 101 -12.87 -15.79 12.31
C PHE A 101 -11.90 -14.65 11.97
N SER A 102 -11.78 -13.61 12.80
CA SER A 102 -10.89 -12.47 12.51
C SER A 102 -9.41 -12.85 12.50
N ARG A 103 -9.02 -13.90 13.24
CA ARG A 103 -7.66 -14.44 13.21
C ARG A 103 -7.35 -15.17 11.91
N TYR A 104 -8.28 -16.00 11.43
CA TYR A 104 -8.05 -16.88 10.28
C TYR A 104 -8.53 -16.31 8.95
N PHE A 105 -9.34 -15.24 8.95
CA PHE A 105 -9.88 -14.62 7.75
C PHE A 105 -8.79 -14.33 6.72
N PHE A 106 -7.70 -13.67 7.13
CA PHE A 106 -6.60 -13.35 6.21
C PHE A 106 -5.96 -14.60 5.59
N TYR A 107 -5.74 -15.65 6.38
CA TYR A 107 -5.10 -16.89 5.90
C TYR A 107 -5.94 -17.67 4.89
N ILE A 108 -7.27 -17.52 4.94
CA ILE A 108 -8.18 -18.13 3.97
C ILE A 108 -8.38 -17.20 2.78
N PHE A 109 -8.66 -15.92 3.04
CA PHE A 109 -8.93 -14.92 2.02
C PHE A 109 -7.73 -14.74 1.09
N TYR A 110 -6.50 -14.72 1.63
CA TYR A 110 -5.29 -14.49 0.85
C TYR A 110 -5.09 -15.52 -0.29
N PRO A 111 -5.04 -16.84 -0.05
CA PRO A 111 -4.95 -17.80 -1.15
C PRO A 111 -6.21 -17.82 -2.02
N LEU A 112 -7.40 -17.66 -1.43
CA LEU A 112 -8.67 -17.79 -2.15
C LEU A 112 -8.88 -16.70 -3.20
N HIS A 113 -8.58 -15.44 -2.90
CA HIS A 113 -8.75 -14.36 -3.88
C HIS A 113 -7.75 -14.48 -5.03
N LEU A 114 -6.52 -14.98 -4.78
CA LEU A 114 -5.56 -15.26 -5.86
C LEU A 114 -6.06 -16.38 -6.77
N TRP A 115 -6.61 -17.46 -6.21
CA TRP A 115 -7.23 -18.53 -7.01
C TRP A 115 -8.43 -18.03 -7.81
N LEU A 116 -9.26 -17.17 -7.23
CA LEU A 116 -10.37 -16.54 -7.94
C LEU A 116 -9.87 -15.72 -9.14
N LEU A 117 -8.89 -14.84 -8.94
CA LEU A 117 -8.31 -14.04 -10.02
C LEU A 117 -7.68 -14.92 -11.11
N ALA A 118 -6.92 -15.95 -10.72
CA ALA A 118 -6.33 -16.90 -11.66
C ALA A 118 -7.39 -17.68 -12.45
N THR A 119 -8.49 -18.08 -11.80
CA THR A 119 -9.60 -18.78 -12.45
C THR A 119 -10.31 -17.86 -13.45
N ILE A 120 -10.57 -16.60 -13.08
CA ILE A 120 -11.15 -15.60 -13.98
C ILE A 120 -10.24 -15.41 -15.19
N ALA A 121 -8.94 -15.24 -14.97
CA ALA A 121 -7.94 -15.09 -16.02
C ALA A 121 -7.77 -16.33 -16.91
N TYR A 122 -8.11 -17.52 -16.42
CA TYR A 122 -8.08 -18.75 -17.22
C TYR A 122 -9.25 -18.87 -18.19
N PHE A 123 -10.42 -18.30 -17.84
CA PHE A 123 -11.64 -18.41 -18.64
C PHE A 123 -11.92 -17.20 -19.56
N ILE A 124 -11.26 -16.07 -19.33
CA ILE A 124 -11.31 -14.88 -20.20
C ILE A 124 -10.13 -14.94 -21.17
#